data_AF-Q87I23-F1
#
_entry.id   AF-Q87I23-F1
#
_cell.length_a   1.000
_cell.length_b   1.000
_cell.length_c   1.000
_cell.angle_alpha   90.00
_cell.angle_beta   90.00
_cell.angle_gamma   90.00
#
_symmetry.space_group_name_H-M   'P 1'
#
loop_
_entity.id
_entity.type
_entity.pdbx_description
1 polymer ?
#
loop_
_entity_poly.entity_id
_entity_poly.type
_entity_poly.pdbx_seq_one_letter_code
_entity_poly.pdbx_strand_id
1 'polypeptide(L)'
;MESKNNYSTENNAPSVLFVTSLLCLASVCLAILLFIIEYISGMEMNGIGFLGTLIPAMSVGYYFGYKTGNIVPSTTRWYSVLLWNLSSLVVFSLILMFLGISIFELIAELGWFSIIIVVLTLITVCLAYFIFKSGEKMAIKVLLKAQKGA
;
A
#
# COMPACT_ATOMS: atom_id res chain seq x y z
N MET A 1 -14.88 -25.53 28.58
CA MET A 1 -13.47 -25.30 28.24
C MET A 1 -13.39 -23.91 27.66
N GLU A 2 -12.96 -22.95 28.46
CA GLU A 2 -12.93 -21.52 28.13
C GLU A 2 -11.93 -21.27 27.00
N SER A 3 -12.44 -21.01 25.79
CA SER A 3 -11.65 -20.35 24.76
C SER A 3 -11.41 -18.92 25.24
N LYS A 4 -10.22 -18.68 25.78
CA LYS A 4 -9.72 -17.34 26.09
C LYS A 4 -9.87 -16.49 24.84
N ASN A 5 -10.85 -15.58 24.87
CA ASN A 5 -10.97 -14.45 23.95
C ASN A 5 -9.71 -13.59 24.07
N ASN A 6 -8.65 -13.99 23.38
CA ASN A 6 -7.43 -13.21 23.17
C ASN A 6 -7.56 -12.38 21.87
N TYR A 7 -8.75 -11.86 21.58
CA TYR A 7 -8.83 -10.68 20.74
C TYR A 7 -8.41 -9.54 21.63
N SER A 8 -7.26 -8.97 21.33
CA SER A 8 -6.59 -7.95 22.09
C SER A 8 -7.60 -6.85 22.46
N THR A 9 -8.07 -6.88 23.71
CA THR A 9 -8.62 -5.72 24.41
C THR A 9 -7.50 -4.74 24.75
N GLU A 10 -6.59 -4.51 23.81
CA GLU A 10 -5.70 -3.36 23.83
C GLU A 10 -6.20 -2.42 22.74
N ASN A 11 -6.83 -1.35 23.21
CA ASN A 11 -7.29 -0.15 22.50
C ASN A 11 -6.13 0.62 21.83
N ASN A 12 -5.08 -0.05 21.38
CA ASN A 12 -3.94 0.55 20.73
C ASN A 12 -4.24 0.55 19.23
N ALA A 13 -4.91 1.62 18.78
CA ALA A 13 -5.03 1.91 17.36
C ALA A 13 -3.63 1.75 16.71
N PRO A 14 -3.51 1.00 15.60
CA PRO A 14 -2.19 0.72 15.04
C PRO A 14 -1.48 2.02 14.71
N SER A 15 -0.21 2.12 15.10
CA SER A 15 0.55 3.35 14.88
C SER A 15 0.73 3.60 13.38
N VAL A 16 0.64 4.86 12.97
CA VAL A 16 0.78 5.27 11.56
C VAL A 16 2.08 4.75 10.96
N LEU A 17 3.18 4.83 11.71
CA LEU A 17 4.49 4.37 11.27
C LEU A 17 4.54 2.85 11.05
N PHE A 18 3.83 2.07 11.88
CA PHE A 18 3.76 0.62 11.73
C PHE A 18 2.95 0.21 10.50
N VAL A 19 1.82 0.88 10.23
CA VAL A 19 1.03 0.63 9.01
C VAL A 19 1.82 1.03 7.77
N THR A 20 2.54 2.17 7.83
CA THR A 20 3.39 2.65 6.74
C THR A 20 4.53 1.70 6.43
N SER A 21 5.24 1.20 7.46
CA SER A 21 6.35 0.28 7.27
C SER A 21 5.90 -1.05 6.66
N LEU A 22 4.73 -1.55 7.06
CA LEU A 22 4.10 -2.72 6.43
C LEU A 22 3.74 -2.48 4.96
N LEU A 23 3.21 -1.30 4.62
CA LEU A 23 2.93 -0.93 3.21
C LEU A 23 4.21 -0.87 2.38
N CYS A 24 5.26 -0.24 2.90
CA CYS A 24 6.57 -0.21 2.24
C CYS A 24 7.13 -1.63 2.06
N LEU A 25 7.09 -2.46 3.11
CA LEU A 25 7.60 -3.83 3.06
C LEU A 25 6.83 -4.68 2.03
N ALA A 26 5.50 -4.60 2.03
CA ALA A 26 4.66 -5.30 1.06
C ALA A 26 4.94 -4.84 -0.38
N SER A 27 5.24 -3.56 -0.59
CA SER A 27 5.61 -3.01 -1.90
C SER A 27 6.95 -3.54 -2.39
N VAL A 28 7.97 -3.54 -1.52
CA VAL A 28 9.31 -4.07 -1.85
C VAL A 28 9.22 -5.57 -2.16
N CYS A 29 8.51 -6.33 -1.33
CA CYS A 29 8.32 -7.77 -1.53
C CYS A 29 7.65 -8.07 -2.88
N LEU A 30 6.61 -7.31 -3.22
CA LEU A 30 5.93 -7.45 -4.50
C LEU A 30 6.81 -7.04 -5.68
N ALA A 31 7.57 -5.95 -5.56
CA ALA A 31 8.48 -5.51 -6.60
C ALA A 31 9.55 -6.58 -6.92
N ILE A 32 10.13 -7.21 -5.89
CA ILE A 32 11.09 -8.31 -6.06
C ILE A 32 10.42 -9.50 -6.75
N LEU A 33 9.19 -9.86 -6.34
CA LEU A 33 8.46 -10.98 -6.91
C LEU A 33 8.13 -10.74 -8.39
N LEU A 34 7.66 -9.53 -8.74
CA LEU A 34 7.38 -9.16 -10.12
C LEU A 34 8.65 -9.14 -10.97
N PHE A 35 9.76 -8.61 -10.44
CA PHE A 35 11.06 -8.64 -11.11
C PHE A 35 11.52 -10.06 -11.44
N ILE A 36 11.36 -11.01 -10.51
CA ILE A 36 11.69 -12.43 -10.75
C ILE A 36 10.79 -13.01 -11.85
N ILE A 37 9.50 -12.69 -11.86
CA ILE A 37 8.56 -13.17 -12.90
C ILE A 37 8.91 -12.61 -14.27
N GLU A 38 9.24 -11.33 -14.37
CA GLU A 38 9.70 -10.72 -15.61
C GLU A 38 10.99 -11.36 -16.10
N TYR A 39 11.95 -11.57 -15.19
CA TYR A 39 13.21 -12.22 -15.52
C TYR A 39 13.04 -13.64 -16.07
N ILE A 40 12.10 -14.42 -15.51
CA ILE A 40 11.84 -15.80 -15.96
C ILE A 40 11.01 -15.83 -17.24
N SER A 41 9.98 -14.98 -17.37
CA SER A 41 9.07 -15.01 -18.52
C SER A 41 9.64 -14.32 -19.76
N GLY A 42 10.65 -13.46 -19.59
CA GLY A 42 11.21 -12.64 -20.67
C GLY A 42 10.22 -11.65 -21.27
N MET A 43 9.07 -11.43 -20.62
CA MET A 43 8.04 -10.50 -21.04
C MET A 43 8.00 -9.30 -20.11
N GLU A 44 8.03 -8.09 -20.68
CA GLU A 44 7.78 -6.86 -19.92
C GLU A 44 6.30 -6.82 -19.50
N MET A 45 6.05 -6.75 -18.20
CA MET A 45 4.69 -6.67 -17.67
C MET A 45 4.20 -5.22 -17.72
N ASN A 46 3.26 -4.93 -18.62
CA ASN A 46 2.64 -3.61 -18.64
C ASN A 46 1.72 -3.44 -17.42
N GLY A 47 1.84 -2.32 -16.70
CA GLY A 47 0.98 -1.99 -15.54
C GLY A 47 1.53 -2.37 -14.15
N ILE A 48 2.81 -2.73 -14.02
CA ILE A 48 3.47 -3.03 -12.73
C ILE A 48 3.26 -1.92 -11.70
N GLY A 49 3.27 -0.64 -12.10
CA GLY A 49 3.06 0.48 -11.17
C GLY A 49 1.68 0.47 -10.49
N PHE A 50 0.64 0.07 -11.23
CA PHE A 50 -0.72 -0.02 -10.69
C PHE A 50 -0.89 -1.23 -9.77
N LEU A 51 -0.37 -2.40 -10.17
CA LEU A 51 -0.33 -3.60 -9.33
C LEU A 51 0.51 -3.38 -8.07
N GLY A 52 1.62 -2.64 -8.22
CA GLY A 52 2.52 -2.17 -7.16
C GLY A 52 1.84 -1.32 -6.10
N THR A 53 0.72 -0.68 -6.43
CA THR A 53 -0.07 0.13 -5.48
C THR A 53 -1.27 -0.66 -4.93
N LEU A 54 -1.95 -1.42 -5.79
CA LEU A 54 -3.13 -2.21 -5.43
C LEU A 54 -2.83 -3.31 -4.42
N ILE A 55 -1.87 -4.18 -4.74
CA ILE A 55 -1.64 -5.41 -3.99
C ILE A 55 -1.11 -5.11 -2.59
N PRO A 56 -0.14 -4.20 -2.38
CA PRO A 56 0.32 -3.87 -1.03
C PRO A 56 -0.78 -3.23 -0.19
N ALA A 57 -1.55 -2.29 -0.76
CA ALA A 57 -2.66 -1.64 -0.06
C ALA A 57 -3.73 -2.65 0.38
N MET A 58 -4.11 -3.55 -0.52
CA MET A 58 -5.09 -4.60 -0.24
C MET A 58 -4.58 -5.61 0.79
N SER A 59 -3.32 -6.04 0.68
CA SER A 59 -2.72 -7.04 1.56
C SER A 59 -2.57 -6.54 2.99
N VAL A 60 -2.09 -5.30 3.16
CA VAL A 60 -1.97 -4.70 4.50
C VAL A 60 -3.35 -4.40 5.10
N GLY A 61 -4.29 -3.92 4.28
CA GLY A 61 -5.68 -3.77 4.71
C GLY A 61 -6.29 -5.10 5.18
N TYR A 62 -6.09 -6.17 4.42
CA TYR A 62 -6.54 -7.52 4.78
C TYR A 62 -5.90 -8.00 6.10
N TYR A 63 -4.59 -7.82 6.27
CA TYR A 63 -3.88 -8.21 7.49
C TYR A 63 -4.47 -7.53 8.73
N PHE A 64 -4.69 -6.21 8.69
CA PHE A 64 -5.28 -5.50 9.83
C PHE A 64 -6.73 -5.88 10.09
N GLY A 65 -7.54 -6.03 9.04
CA GLY A 65 -8.92 -6.46 9.20
C GLY A 65 -9.04 -7.87 9.80
N TYR A 66 -8.14 -8.79 9.42
CA TYR A 66 -8.12 -10.15 9.96
C TYR A 66 -7.55 -10.20 11.39
N LYS A 67 -6.51 -9.43 11.68
CA LYS A 67 -5.86 -9.47 13.00
C LYS A 67 -6.67 -8.75 14.09
N THR A 68 -7.27 -7.61 13.75
CA THR A 68 -7.93 -6.75 14.74
C THR A 68 -9.44 -6.97 14.82
N GLY A 69 -10.06 -7.53 13.78
CA GLY A 69 -11.52 -7.65 13.68
C GLY A 69 -12.25 -6.31 13.59
N ASN A 70 -11.52 -5.18 13.57
CA ASN A 70 -12.05 -3.82 13.56
C ASN A 70 -11.46 -3.00 12.41
N ILE A 71 -12.18 -1.95 12.02
CA ILE A 71 -11.74 -1.04 10.96
C ILE A 71 -10.74 -0.04 11.55
N VAL A 72 -9.56 0.09 10.93
CA VAL A 72 -8.54 1.09 11.33
C VAL A 72 -9.14 2.51 11.20
N PRO A 73 -8.86 3.43 12.15
CA PRO A 73 -9.31 4.81 12.07
C PRO A 73 -8.97 5.48 10.73
N SER A 74 -9.88 6.33 10.25
CA SER A 74 -9.73 7.00 8.94
C SER A 74 -8.48 7.87 8.86
N THR A 75 -8.15 8.56 9.96
CA THR A 75 -6.95 9.41 10.09
C THR A 75 -5.69 8.57 9.94
N THR A 76 -5.55 7.47 10.68
CA THR A 76 -4.41 6.56 10.58
C THR A 76 -4.24 6.04 9.17
N ARG A 77 -5.34 5.63 8.51
CA ARG A 77 -5.30 5.13 7.12
C ARG A 77 -4.78 6.20 6.15
N TRP A 78 -5.30 7.42 6.22
CA TRP A 78 -4.85 8.52 5.37
C TRP A 78 -3.38 8.85 5.57
N TYR A 79 -2.95 9.05 6.82
CA TYR A 79 -1.55 9.37 7.11
C TYR A 79 -0.60 8.26 6.66
N SER A 80 -0.99 7.00 6.82
CA SER A 80 -0.13 5.87 6.43
C SER A 80 0.00 5.75 4.91
N VAL A 81 -1.10 5.93 4.17
CA VAL A 81 -1.07 5.92 2.70
C VAL A 81 -0.28 7.10 2.15
N LEU A 82 -0.43 8.30 2.74
CA LEU A 82 0.33 9.48 2.34
C LEU A 82 1.83 9.30 2.60
N LEU A 83 2.21 8.85 3.81
CA LEU A 83 3.62 8.61 4.15
C LEU A 83 4.25 7.51 3.29
N TRP A 84 3.48 6.48 2.94
CA TRP A 84 3.94 5.44 2.04
C TRP A 84 4.23 5.99 0.65
N ASN A 85 3.32 6.80 0.07
CA ASN A 85 3.54 7.43 -1.24
C ASN A 85 4.67 8.46 -1.22
N LEU A 86 4.78 9.25 -0.14
CA LEU A 86 5.92 10.16 0.07
C LEU A 86 7.24 9.39 0.11
N SER A 87 7.29 8.26 0.81
CA SER A 87 8.47 7.39 0.86
C SER A 87 8.84 6.87 -0.54
N SER A 88 7.85 6.46 -1.34
CA SER A 88 8.07 6.05 -2.74
C SER A 88 8.62 7.18 -3.61
N LEU A 89 8.13 8.42 -3.45
CA LEU A 89 8.65 9.58 -4.17
C LEU A 89 10.09 9.92 -3.77
N VAL A 90 10.44 9.77 -2.49
CA VAL A 90 11.82 9.95 -2.02
C VAL A 90 12.74 8.90 -2.66
N VAL A 91 12.33 7.63 -2.69
CA VAL A 91 13.10 6.57 -3.34
C VAL A 91 13.27 6.84 -4.84
N PHE A 92 12.19 7.24 -5.53
CA PHE A 92 12.26 7.63 -6.94
C PHE A 92 13.23 8.80 -7.18
N SER A 93 13.17 9.82 -6.32
CA SER A 93 14.08 10.98 -6.38
C SER A 93 15.54 10.59 -6.19
N LEU A 94 15.82 9.66 -5.26
CA LEU A 94 17.16 9.12 -5.04
C LEU A 94 17.67 8.32 -6.26
N ILE A 95 16.80 7.56 -6.92
CA ILE A 95 17.14 6.82 -8.15
C ILE A 95 17.49 7.82 -9.28
N LEU A 96 16.70 8.88 -9.46
CA LEU A 96 17.02 9.92 -10.45
C LEU A 96 18.36 10.59 -10.18
N MET A 97 18.62 10.94 -8.91
CA MET A 97 19.89 11.53 -8.51
C MET A 97 21.07 10.57 -8.78
N PHE A 98 20.90 9.27 -8.52
CA PHE A 98 21.90 8.25 -8.83
C PHE A 98 22.17 8.12 -10.34
N LEU A 99 21.14 8.30 -11.18
CA LEU A 99 21.25 8.31 -12.63
C LEU A 99 21.78 9.65 -13.19
N GLY A 100 22.06 10.64 -12.34
CA GLY A 100 22.52 11.97 -12.75
C GLY A 100 21.45 12.83 -13.39
N ILE A 101 20.17 12.46 -13.26
CA ILE A 101 19.03 13.17 -13.86
C ILE A 101 18.49 14.17 -12.83
N SER A 102 18.46 15.46 -13.20
CA SER A 102 17.83 16.47 -12.37
C SER A 102 16.30 16.38 -12.47
N ILE A 103 15.63 16.42 -11.31
CA ILE A 103 14.16 16.46 -11.24
C ILE A 103 13.63 17.71 -11.97
N PHE A 104 14.35 18.83 -11.89
CA PHE A 104 13.93 20.07 -12.55
C PHE A 104 14.03 19.99 -14.08
N GLU A 105 15.06 19.31 -14.59
CA GLU A 105 15.21 19.08 -16.03
C GLU A 105 14.09 18.16 -16.53
N LEU A 106 13.80 17.08 -15.80
CA LEU A 106 12.69 16.18 -16.11
C LEU A 106 11.35 16.92 -16.14
N ILE A 107 11.07 17.76 -15.13
CA ILE A 107 9.82 18.55 -15.07
C ILE A 107 9.75 19.56 -16.22
N ALA A 108 10.87 20.22 -16.55
CA ALA A 108 10.93 21.19 -17.65
C ALA A 108 10.69 20.52 -19.01
N GLU A 109 11.25 19.32 -19.21
CA GLU A 109 11.10 18.55 -20.45
C GLU A 109 9.66 18.01 -20.62
N LEU A 110 9.01 17.60 -19.53
CA LEU A 110 7.61 17.18 -19.52
C LEU A 110 6.61 18.34 -19.67
N GLY A 111 6.98 19.57 -19.31
CA GLY A 111 6.14 20.76 -19.45
C GLY A 111 4.77 20.60 -18.79
N TRP A 112 3.68 20.92 -19.51
CA TRP A 112 2.31 20.82 -19.01
C TRP A 112 1.87 19.37 -18.69
N PHE A 113 2.54 18.36 -19.27
CA PHE A 113 2.23 16.96 -19.00
C PHE A 113 2.56 16.55 -17.55
N SER A 114 3.47 17.26 -16.90
CA SER A 114 3.76 17.09 -15.46
C SER A 114 2.51 17.26 -14.58
N ILE A 115 1.58 18.15 -14.97
CA ILE A 115 0.32 18.38 -14.25
C ILE A 115 -0.56 17.12 -14.32
N ILE A 116 -0.63 16.46 -15.48
CA ILE A 116 -1.38 15.21 -15.64
C ILE A 116 -0.83 14.13 -14.71
N ILE A 117 0.50 13.99 -14.65
CA ILE A 117 1.15 13.01 -13.76
C ILE A 117 0.78 13.27 -12.30
N VAL A 118 0.86 14.53 -11.84
CA VAL A 118 0.46 14.90 -10.46
C VAL A 118 -1.00 14.55 -10.19
N VAL A 119 -1.91 14.85 -11.11
CA VAL A 119 -3.34 14.50 -10.98
C VAL A 119 -3.54 12.99 -10.90
N LEU A 120 -2.85 12.22 -11.76
CA LEU A 120 -2.91 10.75 -11.72
C LEU A 120 -2.36 10.19 -10.40
N THR A 121 -1.28 10.76 -9.87
CA THR A 121 -0.74 10.36 -8.55
C THR A 121 -1.73 10.64 -7.42
N LEU A 122 -2.44 11.77 -7.45
CA LEU A 122 -3.49 12.05 -6.46
C LEU A 122 -4.65 11.04 -6.56
N ILE A 123 -5.04 10.67 -7.78
CA ILE A 123 -6.06 9.64 -8.00
C ILE A 123 -5.59 8.29 -7.46
N THR A 124 -4.34 7.88 -7.70
CA THR A 124 -3.82 6.60 -7.17
C THR A 124 -3.73 6.59 -5.65
N VAL A 125 -3.38 7.70 -5.00
CA VAL A 125 -3.43 7.85 -3.53
C VAL A 125 -4.85 7.63 -3.01
N CYS A 126 -5.84 8.28 -3.63
CA CYS A 126 -7.25 8.10 -3.29
C CYS A 126 -7.70 6.64 -3.48
N LEU A 127 -7.34 6.02 -4.60
CA LEU A 127 -7.65 4.61 -4.86
C LEU A 127 -7.01 3.71 -3.81
N ALA A 128 -5.74 3.91 -3.47
CA ALA A 128 -5.01 3.13 -2.46
C ALA A 128 -5.73 3.16 -1.11
N TYR A 129 -6.25 4.32 -0.71
CA TYR A 129 -7.08 4.44 0.49
C TYR A 129 -8.33 3.57 0.43
N PHE A 130 -9.07 3.61 -0.69
CA PHE A 130 -10.29 2.81 -0.85
C PHE A 130 -9.99 1.31 -0.90
N ILE A 131 -8.92 0.92 -1.60
CA ILE A 131 -8.47 -0.48 -1.70
C ILE A 131 -8.09 -1.00 -0.33
N PHE A 132 -7.31 -0.25 0.45
CA PHE A 132 -6.96 -0.60 1.82
C PHE A 132 -8.21 -0.84 2.67
N LYS A 133 -9.15 0.12 2.65
CA LYS A 133 -10.43 0.01 3.37
C LYS A 133 -11.26 -1.19 2.91
N SER A 134 -11.22 -1.51 1.62
CA SER A 134 -11.91 -2.67 1.05
C SER A 134 -11.29 -3.98 1.56
N GLY A 135 -9.95 -4.07 1.56
CA GLY A 135 -9.21 -5.21 2.11
C GLY A 135 -9.55 -5.48 3.58
N GLU A 136 -9.62 -4.43 4.40
CA GLU A 136 -10.04 -4.54 5.80
C GLU A 136 -11.46 -5.12 5.93
N LYS A 137 -12.42 -4.55 5.20
CA LYS A 137 -13.82 -5.01 5.22
C LYS A 137 -13.96 -6.45 4.79
N MET A 138 -13.20 -6.87 3.78
CA MET A 138 -13.19 -8.25 3.30
C MET A 138 -12.68 -9.20 4.39
N ALA A 139 -11.56 -8.87 5.02
CA ALA A 139 -10.98 -9.70 6.08
C ALA A 139 -11.88 -9.82 7.31
N ILE A 140 -12.51 -8.72 7.75
CA ILE A 140 -13.45 -8.73 8.87
C ILE A 140 -14.65 -9.65 8.57
N LYS A 141 -15.20 -9.60 7.34
CA LYS A 141 -16.28 -10.51 6.94
C LYS A 141 -15.87 -11.97 6.99
N VAL A 142 -14.64 -12.28 6.54
CA VAL A 142 -14.09 -13.64 6.60
C VAL A 142 -13.94 -14.11 8.05
N LEU A 143 -13.41 -13.27 8.92
CA LEU A 143 -13.25 -13.58 10.34
C LEU A 143 -14.59 -13.82 11.05
N LEU A 144 -15.58 -12.95 10.82
CA LEU A 144 -16.93 -13.12 11.36
C LEU A 144 -17.63 -14.39 10.84
N LYS A 145 -17.38 -14.78 9.58
CA LYS A 145 -17.91 -16.03 9.02
C LYS A 145 -17.26 -17.25 9.65
N ALA A 146 -15.95 -17.21 9.88
CA ALA A 146 -15.22 -18.28 10.56
C ALA A 146 -15.72 -18.48 12.01
N GLN A 147 -16.03 -17.39 12.72
CA GLN A 147 -16.57 -17.45 14.08
C GLN A 147 -18.01 -17.98 14.16
N LYS A 148 -18.85 -17.72 13.14
CA LYS A 148 -20.24 -18.22 13.11
C LYS A 148 -20.36 -19.70 12.68
N GLY A 149 -19.29 -20.26 12.12
CA GLY A 149 -19.23 -21.65 11.67
C GLY A 149 -18.47 -22.59 12.61
N ALA A 150 -17.96 -22.08 13.74
CA ALA A 150 -17.31 -22.83 14.82
C ALA A 150 -18.23 -22.92 16.03
#